data_AF-A0A974ZP77-F1
#
_entry.id   AF-A0A974ZP77-F1
#
_cell.length_a   1.000
_cell.length_b   1.000
_cell.length_c   1.000
_cell.angle_alpha   90.00
_cell.angle_beta   90.00
_cell.angle_gamma   90.00
#
_symmetry.space_group_name_H-M   'P 1'
#
loop_
_entity.id
_entity.type
_entity.pdbx_description
1 polymer ?
#
loop_
_entity_poly.entity_id
_entity_poly.type
_entity_poly.pdbx_seq_one_letter_code
_entity_poly.pdbx_strand_id
1 'polypeptide(L)'
;MIGASNIIALDYQGHEIGFAETGWFNATEAAAGFGKRPVDWLALDSTQDYIATLAEISKCEKSSLLKTKRGRHHGGTWMHPKLAVPFARWLDTRFAIWCDLQIDALVRGTHQAYDWQKARSAATSSFKVMAEVLRLVRQDQGKATETRHYINETRVVNWALSGEFKALDRESLAPCDLALLASLEERNAVWLGRGVAYADRKKILEQHALDWRSGQQPKIERAA
;
A
#
# COMPACT_ATOMS: atom_id res chain seq x y z
N MET A 1 10.29 -14.50 12.16
CA MET A 1 9.21 -13.51 11.97
C MET A 1 9.51 -12.80 10.67
N ILE A 2 8.89 -13.24 9.57
CA ILE A 2 9.06 -12.62 8.26
C ILE A 2 8.05 -11.46 8.23
N GLY A 3 8.56 -10.26 8.00
CA GLY A 3 7.79 -9.02 8.02
C GLY A 3 6.72 -9.02 6.93
N ALA A 4 5.67 -8.25 7.15
CA ALA A 4 4.58 -8.04 6.21
C ALA A 4 5.15 -7.54 4.87
N SER A 5 5.25 -8.45 3.90
CA SER A 5 5.67 -8.16 2.54
C SER A 5 4.48 -7.55 1.81
N ASN A 6 4.68 -6.34 1.29
CA ASN A 6 3.68 -5.53 0.63
C ASN A 6 3.27 -6.19 -0.71
N ILE A 7 2.34 -7.14 -0.64
CA ILE A 7 1.66 -7.71 -1.80
C ILE A 7 0.65 -6.66 -2.23
N ILE A 8 0.78 -6.12 -3.44
CA ILE A 8 -0.27 -5.31 -4.05
C ILE A 8 -1.41 -6.28 -4.39
N ALA A 9 -2.30 -6.52 -3.42
CA ALA A 9 -3.53 -7.26 -3.64
C ALA A 9 -4.46 -6.35 -4.43
N LEU A 10 -4.66 -6.67 -5.70
CA LEU A 10 -5.68 -6.03 -6.53
C LEU A 10 -6.86 -7.00 -6.62
N ASP A 11 -8.04 -6.53 -6.22
CA ASP A 11 -9.29 -7.27 -6.39
C ASP A 11 -9.79 -7.11 -7.83
N TYR A 12 -9.98 -8.24 -8.51
CA TYR A 12 -10.80 -8.29 -9.71
C TYR A 12 -11.97 -9.24 -9.49
N GLN A 13 -13.17 -8.69 -9.32
CA GLN A 13 -14.41 -9.47 -9.17
C GLN A 13 -14.33 -10.50 -8.02
N GLY A 14 -13.71 -10.14 -6.89
CA GLY A 14 -13.56 -11.05 -5.75
C GLY A 14 -12.42 -12.07 -5.89
N HIS A 15 -11.57 -11.94 -6.92
CA HIS A 15 -10.35 -12.73 -7.05
C HIS A 15 -9.16 -11.93 -6.52
N GLU A 16 -8.62 -12.35 -5.37
CA GLU A 16 -7.34 -11.83 -4.88
C GLU A 16 -6.18 -12.45 -5.68
N ILE A 17 -5.39 -11.63 -6.33
CA ILE A 17 -4.20 -12.07 -7.06
C ILE A 17 -2.97 -11.90 -6.18
N GLY A 18 -2.56 -12.99 -5.53
CA GLY A 18 -1.33 -13.03 -4.73
C GLY A 18 -0.09 -13.32 -5.58
N PHE A 19 0.93 -12.46 -5.49
CA PHE A 19 2.26 -12.74 -6.02
C PHE A 19 3.17 -13.24 -4.90
N ALA A 20 3.95 -14.29 -5.16
CA ALA A 20 5.02 -14.67 -4.24
C ALA A 20 6.12 -13.59 -4.21
N GLU A 21 6.98 -13.58 -3.18
CA GLU A 21 8.06 -12.61 -3.00
C GLU A 21 9.05 -12.53 -4.19
N THR A 22 9.12 -13.60 -4.99
CA THR A 22 9.93 -13.66 -6.24
C THR A 22 9.17 -13.23 -7.49
N GLY A 23 7.91 -12.80 -7.35
CA GLY A 23 6.99 -12.46 -8.45
C GLY A 23 6.40 -13.67 -9.19
N TRP A 24 6.73 -14.90 -8.80
CA TRP A 24 6.09 -16.10 -9.36
C TRP A 24 4.63 -16.20 -8.92
N PHE A 25 3.77 -16.65 -9.83
CA PHE A 25 2.34 -16.81 -9.56
C PHE A 25 1.88 -18.25 -9.82
N ASN A 26 0.86 -18.67 -9.07
CA ASN A 26 0.23 -19.98 -9.21
C ASN A 26 -0.79 -19.95 -10.36
N ALA A 27 -0.39 -20.40 -11.54
CA ALA A 27 -1.24 -20.39 -12.73
C ALA A 27 -2.44 -21.34 -12.58
N THR A 28 -2.30 -22.42 -11.82
CA THR A 28 -3.41 -23.37 -11.60
C THR A 28 -4.55 -22.72 -10.82
N GLU A 29 -4.20 -22.00 -9.76
CA GLU A 29 -5.17 -21.27 -8.93
C GLU A 29 -5.80 -20.12 -9.71
N ALA A 30 -5.00 -19.34 -10.43
CA ALA A 30 -5.50 -18.26 -11.28
C ALA A 30 -6.46 -18.79 -12.37
N ALA A 31 -6.12 -19.89 -13.04
CA ALA A 31 -6.96 -20.45 -14.11
C ALA A 31 -8.27 -21.09 -13.59
N ALA A 32 -8.26 -21.61 -12.37
CA ALA A 32 -9.45 -22.23 -11.77
C ALA A 32 -10.62 -21.25 -11.67
N GLY A 33 -10.36 -19.98 -11.34
CA GLY A 33 -11.39 -18.91 -11.31
C GLY A 33 -12.07 -18.66 -12.66
N PHE A 34 -11.40 -18.99 -13.77
CA PHE A 34 -11.92 -18.86 -15.13
C PHE A 34 -12.38 -20.19 -15.73
N GLY A 35 -12.41 -21.28 -14.95
CA GLY A 35 -12.77 -22.62 -15.43
C GLY A 35 -11.79 -23.19 -16.46
N LYS A 36 -10.53 -22.72 -16.47
CA LYS A 36 -9.49 -23.12 -17.41
C LYS A 36 -8.37 -23.89 -16.72
N ARG A 37 -7.51 -24.58 -17.49
CA ARG A 37 -6.32 -25.25 -16.95
C ARG A 37 -5.05 -24.72 -17.63
N PRO A 38 -3.97 -24.46 -16.88
CA PRO A 38 -2.72 -23.93 -17.47
C PRO A 38 -2.13 -24.80 -18.57
N VAL A 39 -2.34 -26.12 -18.51
CA VAL A 39 -1.90 -27.06 -19.55
C VAL A 39 -2.51 -26.75 -20.92
N ASP A 40 -3.76 -26.26 -20.95
CA ASP A 40 -4.45 -25.92 -22.19
C ASP A 40 -3.80 -24.70 -22.86
N TRP A 41 -3.30 -23.74 -22.08
CA TRP A 41 -2.55 -22.59 -22.59
C TRP A 41 -1.14 -22.97 -23.06
N LEU A 42 -0.45 -23.80 -22.27
CA LEU A 42 0.91 -24.27 -22.57
C LEU A 42 0.97 -25.18 -23.81
N ALA A 43 -0.16 -25.79 -24.18
CA ALA A 43 -0.28 -26.62 -25.36
C ALA A 43 -0.42 -25.80 -26.67
N LEU A 44 -0.72 -24.50 -26.60
CA LEU A 44 -0.86 -23.67 -27.80
C LEU A 44 0.50 -23.40 -28.46
N ASP A 45 0.56 -23.56 -29.79
CA ASP A 45 1.78 -23.28 -30.56
C ASP A 45 2.29 -21.85 -30.35
N SER A 46 1.38 -20.87 -30.32
CA SER A 46 1.70 -19.47 -30.04
C SER A 46 2.33 -19.27 -28.66
N THR A 47 1.91 -20.06 -27.67
CA THR A 47 2.48 -19.97 -26.30
C THR A 47 3.86 -20.62 -26.25
N GLN A 48 4.05 -21.75 -26.95
CA GLN A 48 5.35 -22.42 -27.01
C GLN A 48 6.39 -21.55 -27.73
N ASP A 49 5.99 -20.89 -28.81
CA ASP A 49 6.80 -19.90 -29.52
C ASP A 49 7.14 -18.72 -28.60
N TYR A 50 6.14 -18.12 -27.95
CA TYR A 50 6.35 -17.02 -27.00
C TYR A 50 7.35 -17.39 -25.88
N ILE A 51 7.20 -18.57 -25.26
CA ILE A 51 8.10 -19.04 -24.20
C ILE A 51 9.52 -19.27 -24.75
N ALA A 52 9.65 -19.79 -25.96
CA ALA A 52 10.94 -20.00 -26.60
C ALA A 52 11.66 -18.67 -26.85
N THR A 53 10.98 -17.72 -27.48
CA THR A 53 11.51 -16.37 -27.74
C THR A 53 11.85 -15.65 -26.43
N LEU A 54 11.00 -15.77 -25.40
CA LEU A 54 11.24 -15.16 -24.10
C LEU A 54 12.50 -15.72 -23.42
N ALA A 55 12.69 -17.03 -23.50
CA ALA A 55 13.87 -17.72 -22.96
C ALA A 55 15.15 -17.29 -23.69
N GLU A 56 15.10 -17.17 -25.01
CA GLU A 56 16.20 -16.68 -25.84
C GLU A 56 16.58 -15.23 -25.48
N ILE A 57 15.62 -14.31 -25.49
CA ILE A 57 15.84 -12.89 -25.15
C ILE A 57 16.36 -12.74 -23.71
N SER A 58 15.85 -13.54 -22.79
CA SER A 58 16.26 -13.52 -21.38
C SER A 58 17.55 -14.30 -21.10
N LYS A 59 18.13 -14.96 -22.11
CA LYS A 59 19.31 -15.84 -22.01
C LYS A 59 19.18 -16.87 -20.88
N CYS A 60 18.03 -17.52 -20.80
CA CYS A 60 17.75 -18.55 -19.80
C CYS A 60 17.12 -19.79 -20.43
N GLU A 61 17.07 -20.89 -19.68
CA GLU A 61 16.40 -22.10 -20.15
C GLU A 61 14.87 -21.97 -20.05
N LYS A 62 14.12 -22.61 -20.95
CA LYS A 62 12.64 -22.66 -20.86
C LYS A 62 12.16 -23.26 -19.53
N SER A 63 12.90 -24.23 -18.99
CA SER A 63 12.69 -24.87 -17.68
C SER A 63 12.70 -23.85 -16.53
N SER A 64 13.41 -22.72 -16.68
CA SER A 64 13.49 -21.67 -15.67
C SER A 64 12.25 -20.78 -15.60
N LEU A 65 11.35 -20.86 -16.61
CA LEU A 65 10.13 -20.04 -16.70
C LEU A 65 8.89 -20.74 -16.11
N LEU A 66 8.96 -22.05 -15.89
CA LEU A 66 7.85 -22.89 -15.45
C LEU A 66 8.30 -23.84 -14.34
N LYS A 67 7.52 -23.94 -13.26
CA LYS A 67 7.77 -24.88 -12.15
C LYS A 67 6.50 -25.64 -11.85
N THR A 68 6.56 -26.97 -11.89
CA THR A 68 5.44 -27.81 -11.46
C THR A 68 5.73 -28.35 -10.07
N LYS A 69 4.84 -28.09 -9.11
CA LYS A 69 4.92 -28.66 -7.77
C LYS A 69 3.75 -29.61 -7.54
N ARG A 70 4.06 -30.87 -7.22
CA ARG A 70 3.05 -31.88 -6.81
C ARG A 70 2.84 -31.81 -5.31
N GLY A 71 1.60 -31.80 -4.84
CA GLY A 71 1.28 -31.81 -3.41
C GLY A 71 -0.17 -31.43 -3.11
N ARG A 72 -0.68 -31.89 -1.95
CA ARG A 72 -2.05 -31.64 -1.48
C ARG A 72 -2.33 -30.17 -1.14
N HIS A 73 -1.29 -29.42 -0.71
CA HIS A 73 -1.35 -28.00 -0.38
C HIS A 73 -0.31 -27.24 -1.20
N HIS A 74 -0.69 -26.12 -1.81
CA HIS A 74 0.15 -25.27 -2.68
C HIS A 74 0.76 -26.00 -3.91
N GLY A 75 0.11 -27.08 -4.35
CA GLY A 75 0.44 -27.76 -5.61
C GLY A 75 -0.11 -26.99 -6.82
N GLY A 76 0.56 -27.09 -7.96
CA GLY A 76 0.15 -26.41 -9.18
C GLY A 76 1.29 -26.13 -10.14
N THR A 77 0.94 -25.51 -11.27
CA THR A 77 1.87 -24.94 -12.23
C THR A 77 2.16 -23.51 -11.82
N TRP A 78 3.40 -23.24 -11.46
CA TRP A 78 3.92 -21.92 -11.14
C TRP A 78 4.60 -21.34 -12.36
N MET A 79 4.30 -20.08 -12.66
CA MET A 79 4.81 -19.37 -13.83
C MET A 79 5.67 -18.19 -13.40
N HIS A 80 6.73 -17.95 -14.16
CA HIS A 80 7.57 -16.78 -14.01
C HIS A 80 6.76 -15.49 -14.31
N PRO A 81 6.99 -14.36 -13.59
CA PRO A 81 6.19 -13.13 -13.73
C PRO A 81 6.10 -12.59 -15.17
N LYS A 82 7.15 -12.77 -15.98
CA LYS A 82 7.15 -12.40 -17.42
C LYS A 82 6.07 -13.13 -18.25
N LEU A 83 5.48 -14.22 -17.75
CA LEU A 83 4.37 -14.92 -18.39
C LEU A 83 3.00 -14.41 -17.95
N ALA A 84 2.91 -13.52 -16.95
CA ALA A 84 1.65 -13.11 -16.35
C ALA A 84 0.71 -12.41 -17.33
N VAL A 85 1.22 -11.43 -18.10
CA VAL A 85 0.44 -10.66 -19.08
C VAL A 85 -0.12 -11.53 -20.20
N PRO A 86 0.68 -12.33 -20.94
CA PRO A 86 0.13 -13.18 -22.00
C PRO A 86 -0.79 -14.27 -21.45
N PHE A 87 -0.55 -14.77 -20.22
CA PHE A 87 -1.45 -15.71 -19.57
C PHE A 87 -2.80 -15.07 -19.22
N ALA A 88 -2.81 -13.86 -18.65
CA ALA A 88 -4.03 -13.12 -18.36
C ALA A 88 -4.87 -12.85 -19.62
N ARG A 89 -4.22 -12.50 -20.73
CA ARG A 89 -4.85 -12.35 -22.06
C ARG A 89 -5.57 -13.60 -22.53
N TRP A 90 -5.00 -14.77 -22.25
CA TRP A 90 -5.64 -16.03 -22.58
C TRP A 90 -6.76 -16.42 -21.61
N LEU A 91 -6.66 -16.05 -20.33
CA LEU A 91 -7.67 -16.37 -19.32
C LEU A 91 -9.01 -15.71 -19.64
N ASP A 92 -9.02 -14.40 -19.86
CA ASP A 92 -10.21 -13.65 -20.23
C ASP A 92 -9.84 -12.27 -20.80
N THR A 93 -10.55 -11.84 -21.84
CA THR A 93 -10.26 -10.56 -22.52
C THR A 93 -10.54 -9.36 -21.62
N ARG A 94 -11.63 -9.39 -20.83
CA ARG A 94 -11.96 -8.25 -19.95
C ARG A 94 -10.96 -8.16 -18.81
N PHE A 95 -10.57 -9.29 -18.23
CA PHE A 95 -9.54 -9.36 -17.21
C PHE A 95 -8.20 -8.81 -17.72
N ALA A 96 -7.80 -9.17 -18.94
CA ALA A 96 -6.58 -8.67 -19.54
C ALA A 96 -6.58 -7.15 -19.76
N ILE A 97 -7.69 -6.61 -20.29
CA ILE A 97 -7.87 -5.17 -20.44
C ILE A 97 -7.79 -4.48 -19.08
N TRP A 98 -8.41 -5.07 -18.05
CA TRP A 98 -8.32 -4.53 -16.69
C TRP A 98 -6.87 -4.52 -16.17
N CYS A 99 -6.10 -5.60 -16.35
CA CYS A 99 -4.68 -5.62 -15.98
C CYS A 99 -3.87 -4.54 -16.72
N ASP A 100 -4.11 -4.36 -18.03
CA ASP A 100 -3.44 -3.32 -18.82
C ASP A 100 -3.76 -1.91 -18.27
N LEU A 101 -5.00 -1.65 -17.83
CA LEU A 101 -5.38 -0.39 -17.18
C LEU A 101 -4.69 -0.19 -15.81
N GLN A 102 -4.50 -1.26 -15.02
CA GLN A 102 -3.75 -1.16 -13.75
C GLN A 102 -2.28 -0.86 -14.00
N ILE A 103 -1.66 -1.50 -15.01
CA ILE A 103 -0.29 -1.23 -15.42
C ILE A 103 -0.14 0.22 -15.91
N ASP A 104 -1.07 0.72 -16.73
CA ASP A 104 -1.07 2.12 -17.19
C ASP A 104 -1.17 3.10 -16.00
N ALA A 105 -2.07 2.84 -15.05
CA ALA A 105 -2.19 3.67 -13.84
C ALA A 105 -0.91 3.66 -13.00
N LEU A 106 -0.21 2.52 -12.90
CA LEU A 106 1.08 2.43 -12.23
C LEU A 106 2.15 3.25 -12.95
N VAL A 107 2.26 3.09 -14.28
CA VAL A 107 3.24 3.82 -15.11
C VAL A 107 3.00 5.33 -15.07
N ARG A 108 1.75 5.77 -15.06
CA ARG A 108 1.37 7.19 -14.95
C ARG A 108 1.45 7.73 -13.52
N GLY A 109 1.67 6.87 -12.52
CA GLY A 109 1.71 7.27 -11.12
C GLY A 109 0.36 7.69 -10.53
N THR A 110 -0.74 7.28 -11.16
CA THR A 110 -2.13 7.55 -10.73
C THR A 110 -2.77 6.36 -10.02
N HIS A 111 -2.02 5.28 -9.81
CA HIS A 111 -2.51 4.10 -9.09
C HIS A 111 -2.63 4.37 -7.59
N GLN A 112 -3.69 3.88 -6.95
CA GLN A 112 -4.02 4.13 -5.53
C GLN A 112 -2.87 3.78 -4.56
N ALA A 113 -2.06 2.77 -4.91
CA ALA A 113 -0.86 2.41 -4.14
C ALA A 113 0.16 3.56 -4.04
N TYR A 114 0.27 4.41 -5.06
CA TYR A 114 1.11 5.61 -5.00
C TYR A 114 0.57 6.64 -4.03
N ASP A 115 -0.75 6.83 -3.95
CA ASP A 115 -1.34 7.78 -3.00
C ASP A 115 -1.06 7.36 -1.56
N TRP A 116 -1.16 6.05 -1.28
CA TRP A 116 -0.78 5.50 0.01
C TRP A 116 0.71 5.72 0.33
N GLN A 117 1.62 5.38 -0.59
CA GLN A 117 3.06 5.55 -0.38
C GLN A 117 3.45 7.02 -0.19
N LYS A 118 2.85 7.93 -0.97
CA LYS A 118 3.04 9.38 -0.83
C LYS A 118 2.54 9.86 0.53
N ALA A 119 1.33 9.47 0.93
CA ALA A 119 0.74 9.86 2.22
C ALA A 119 1.57 9.31 3.41
N ARG A 120 2.04 8.05 3.34
CA ARG A 120 2.92 7.47 4.35
C ARG A 120 4.28 8.17 4.43
N SER A 121 4.85 8.53 3.27
CA SER A 121 6.11 9.28 3.22
C SER A 121 5.94 10.67 3.83
N ALA A 122 4.83 11.35 3.56
CA ALA A 122 4.47 12.62 4.17
C ALA A 122 4.38 12.48 5.70
N ALA A 123 3.59 11.53 6.20
CA ALA A 123 3.44 11.23 7.64
C ALA A 123 4.76 10.82 8.33
N THR A 124 5.70 10.24 7.58
CA THR A 124 7.03 9.92 8.14
C THR A 124 7.89 11.18 8.28
N SER A 125 7.83 12.08 7.30
CA SER A 125 8.59 13.32 7.31
C SER A 125 8.04 14.32 8.32
N SER A 126 6.73 14.51 8.38
CA SER A 126 6.06 15.37 9.37
C SER A 126 6.36 14.92 10.80
N PHE A 127 6.34 13.62 11.07
CA PHE A 127 6.73 13.07 12.38
C PHE A 127 8.16 13.48 12.76
N LYS A 128 9.12 13.33 11.85
CA LYS A 128 10.52 13.72 12.08
C LYS A 128 10.64 15.20 12.40
N VAL A 129 9.92 16.04 11.65
CA VAL A 129 9.90 17.49 11.90
C VAL A 129 9.29 17.80 13.28
N MET A 130 8.14 17.23 13.62
CA MET A 130 7.50 17.42 14.93
C MET A 130 8.41 16.99 16.07
N ALA A 131 9.06 15.83 15.94
CA ALA A 131 9.99 15.32 16.94
C ALA A 131 11.20 16.25 17.12
N GLU A 132 11.75 16.77 16.02
CA GLU A 132 12.87 17.71 16.09
C GLU A 132 12.45 19.07 16.69
N VAL A 133 11.28 19.59 16.33
CA VAL A 133 10.74 20.81 16.94
C VAL A 133 10.55 20.64 18.45
N LEU A 134 10.00 19.50 18.90
CA LEU A 134 9.91 19.19 20.33
C LEU A 134 11.28 19.25 21.02
N ARG A 135 12.29 18.64 20.39
CA ARG A 135 13.66 18.60 20.93
C ARG A 135 14.25 20.01 21.05
N LEU A 136 14.14 20.82 19.99
CA LEU A 136 14.65 22.18 19.93
C LEU A 136 13.96 23.11 20.94
N VAL A 137 12.62 23.10 21.00
CA VAL A 137 11.86 23.93 21.95
C VAL A 137 12.23 23.62 23.39
N ARG A 138 12.48 22.34 23.73
CA ARG A 138 12.91 21.95 25.07
C ARG A 138 14.35 22.35 25.36
N GLN A 139 15.24 22.19 24.37
CA GLN A 139 16.62 22.63 24.46
C GLN A 139 16.71 24.15 24.72
N ASP A 140 15.91 24.96 24.03
CA ASP A 140 15.83 26.42 24.22
C ASP A 140 15.33 26.80 25.63
N GLN A 141 14.53 25.92 26.26
CA GLN A 141 14.11 26.07 27.66
C GLN A 141 15.14 25.54 28.66
N GLY A 142 16.32 25.08 28.21
CA GLY A 142 17.34 24.47 29.06
C GLY A 142 16.97 23.09 29.60
N LYS A 143 16.01 22.38 28.96
CA LYS A 143 15.53 21.07 29.40
C LYS A 143 15.97 19.96 28.45
N ALA A 144 16.40 18.82 29.01
CA ALA A 144 16.64 17.62 28.22
C ALA A 144 15.33 17.01 27.67
N THR A 145 15.40 16.32 26.53
CA THR A 145 14.24 15.66 25.92
C THR A 145 14.35 14.14 26.07
N GLU A 146 13.58 13.59 27.01
CA GLU A 146 13.43 12.16 27.27
C GLU A 146 12.43 11.47 26.34
N THR A 147 12.55 10.13 26.20
CA THR A 147 11.67 9.26 25.40
C THR A 147 10.19 9.47 25.67
N ARG A 148 9.79 9.66 26.93
CA ARG A 148 8.38 9.88 27.30
C ARG A 148 7.77 11.13 26.65
N HIS A 149 8.56 12.14 26.32
CA HIS A 149 8.04 13.34 25.65
C HIS A 149 7.63 13.03 24.22
N TYR A 150 8.46 12.31 23.47
CA TYR A 150 8.10 11.84 22.13
C TYR A 150 6.87 10.93 22.16
N ILE A 151 6.78 10.02 23.13
CA ILE A 151 5.62 9.15 23.31
C ILE A 151 4.34 9.98 23.57
N ASN A 152 4.42 10.99 24.44
CA ASN A 152 3.26 11.85 24.75
C ASN A 152 2.78 12.62 23.51
N GLU A 153 3.70 13.19 22.72
CA GLU A 153 3.34 13.90 21.49
C GLU A 153 2.76 12.95 20.42
N THR A 154 3.34 11.75 20.29
CA THR A 154 2.82 10.73 19.37
C THR A 154 1.41 10.29 19.80
N ARG A 155 1.20 10.10 21.11
CA ARG A 155 -0.10 9.67 21.65
C ARG A 155 -1.20 10.70 21.48
N VAL A 156 -0.91 12.00 21.63
CA VAL A 156 -1.94 13.04 21.43
C VAL A 156 -2.35 13.15 19.96
N VAL A 157 -1.39 13.01 19.04
CA VAL A 157 -1.65 12.96 17.60
C VAL A 157 -2.47 11.70 17.24
N ASN A 158 -2.04 10.52 17.70
CA ASN A 158 -2.76 9.27 17.47
C ASN A 158 -4.18 9.31 18.04
N TRP A 159 -4.37 9.94 19.21
CA TRP A 159 -5.68 10.12 19.80
C TRP A 159 -6.56 11.06 18.97
N ALA A 160 -6.02 12.19 18.49
CA ALA A 160 -6.79 13.09 17.62
C ALA A 160 -7.22 12.39 16.32
N LEU A 161 -6.37 11.51 15.78
CA LEU A 161 -6.72 10.69 14.63
C LEU A 161 -7.73 9.59 14.97
N SER A 162 -7.48 8.73 15.96
CA SER A 162 -8.25 7.49 16.15
C SER A 162 -9.33 7.55 17.24
N GLY A 163 -9.34 8.59 18.06
CA GLY A 163 -10.11 8.67 19.30
C GLY A 163 -9.53 7.85 20.46
N GLU A 164 -8.49 7.04 20.21
CA GLU A 164 -7.89 6.14 21.20
C GLU A 164 -6.44 6.51 21.53
N PHE A 165 -6.08 6.43 22.82
CA PHE A 165 -4.70 6.67 23.29
C PHE A 165 -3.81 5.43 23.13
N LYS A 166 -3.67 4.93 21.90
CA LYS A 166 -2.86 3.74 21.59
C LYS A 166 -1.78 3.98 20.54
N ALA A 167 -0.84 3.04 20.46
CA ALA A 167 0.05 2.95 19.31
C ALA A 167 -0.78 2.67 18.06
N LEU A 168 -0.38 3.26 16.94
CA LEU A 168 -1.12 3.18 15.71
C LEU A 168 -0.32 2.37 14.70
N ASP A 169 -0.98 1.39 14.08
CA ASP A 169 -0.42 0.67 12.96
C ASP A 169 -0.60 1.49 11.68
N ARG A 170 0.50 2.04 11.18
CA ARG A 170 0.50 2.89 9.98
C ARG A 170 0.33 2.09 8.70
N GLU A 171 0.62 0.78 8.73
CA GLU A 171 0.55 -0.07 7.53
C GLU A 171 -0.89 -0.40 7.15
N SER A 172 -1.82 -0.38 8.11
CA SER A 172 -3.25 -0.64 7.89
C SER A 172 -4.11 0.61 7.65
N LEU A 173 -3.53 1.82 7.71
CA LEU A 173 -4.29 3.06 7.50
C LEU A 173 -4.59 3.31 6.03
N ALA A 174 -5.78 3.87 5.78
CA ALA A 174 -6.14 4.40 4.46
C ALA A 174 -5.27 5.63 4.11
N PRO A 175 -5.06 5.94 2.81
CA PRO A 175 -4.30 7.12 2.38
C PRO A 175 -4.83 8.43 2.98
N CYS A 176 -6.15 8.55 3.14
CA CYS A 176 -6.77 9.73 3.76
C CYS A 176 -6.36 9.88 5.22
N ASP A 177 -6.39 8.80 6.01
CA ASP A 177 -6.00 8.85 7.41
C ASP A 177 -4.51 9.13 7.59
N LEU A 178 -3.66 8.64 6.67
CA LEU A 178 -2.24 8.98 6.63
C LEU A 178 -2.01 10.47 6.30
N ALA A 179 -2.80 11.04 5.39
CA ALA A 179 -2.74 12.47 5.09
C ALA A 179 -3.20 13.32 6.28
N LEU A 180 -4.26 12.91 6.98
CA LEU A 180 -4.70 13.55 8.21
C LEU A 180 -3.64 13.42 9.31
N LEU A 181 -3.01 12.25 9.46
CA LEU A 181 -1.92 12.04 10.40
C LEU A 181 -0.78 13.03 10.17
N ALA A 182 -0.33 13.17 8.92
CA ALA A 182 0.72 14.11 8.56
C ALA A 182 0.32 15.55 8.93
N SER A 183 -0.91 15.95 8.61
CA SER A 183 -1.43 17.28 8.94
C SER A 183 -1.51 17.54 10.46
N LEU A 184 -1.89 16.53 11.25
CA LEU A 184 -1.92 16.63 12.71
C LEU A 184 -0.51 16.78 13.30
N GLU A 185 0.47 16.05 12.78
CA GLU A 185 1.88 16.15 13.19
C GLU A 185 2.46 17.54 12.87
N GLU A 186 2.21 18.06 11.66
CA GLU A 186 2.59 19.42 11.26
C GLU A 186 1.97 20.47 12.18
N ARG A 187 0.67 20.35 12.45
CA ARG A 187 -0.06 21.28 13.32
C ARG A 187 0.46 21.21 14.75
N ASN A 188 0.73 20.02 15.29
CA ASN A 188 1.32 19.89 16.62
C ASN A 188 2.74 20.50 16.67
N ALA A 189 3.55 20.32 15.63
CA ALA A 189 4.88 20.94 15.52
C ALA A 189 4.80 22.47 15.64
N VAL A 190 3.86 23.11 14.92
CA VAL A 190 3.65 24.56 15.01
C VAL A 190 3.28 24.98 16.45
N TRP A 191 2.37 24.25 17.10
CA TRP A 191 1.93 24.60 18.46
C TRP A 191 2.98 24.35 19.53
N LEU A 192 3.83 23.33 19.34
CA LEU A 192 5.03 23.13 20.15
C LEU A 192 5.96 24.33 20.02
N GLY A 193 6.25 24.78 18.79
CA GLY A 193 7.07 25.97 18.53
C GLY A 193 6.52 27.24 19.16
N ARG A 194 5.19 27.36 19.25
CA ARG A 194 4.50 28.49 19.90
C ARG A 194 4.38 28.36 21.43
N GLY A 195 4.86 27.27 22.03
CA GLY A 195 4.80 27.05 23.47
C GLY A 195 3.39 26.82 24.03
N VAL A 196 2.42 26.44 23.21
CA VAL A 196 1.02 26.19 23.65
C VAL A 196 1.00 25.00 24.61
N ALA A 197 0.22 25.07 25.70
CA ALA A 197 0.15 24.00 26.69
C ALA A 197 -0.47 22.71 26.13
N TYR A 198 -0.06 21.56 26.67
CA TYR A 198 -0.50 20.23 26.20
C TYR A 198 -2.02 20.07 26.17
N ALA A 199 -2.72 20.54 27.21
CA ALA A 199 -4.18 20.44 27.32
C ALA A 199 -4.90 21.21 26.20
N ASP A 200 -4.36 22.36 25.79
CA ASP A 200 -4.93 23.18 24.73
C ASP A 200 -4.61 22.59 23.35
N ARG A 201 -3.38 22.10 23.15
CA ARG A 201 -3.01 21.40 21.91
C ARG A 201 -3.91 20.20 21.66
N LYS A 202 -4.24 19.44 22.71
CA LYS A 202 -5.18 18.30 22.61
C LYS A 202 -6.52 18.73 21.99
N LYS A 203 -7.13 19.81 22.49
CA LYS A 203 -8.40 20.34 21.96
C LYS A 203 -8.26 20.86 20.53
N ILE A 204 -7.17 21.56 20.23
CA ILE A 204 -6.92 22.10 18.89
C ILE A 204 -6.75 20.98 17.85
N LEU A 205 -6.03 19.91 18.20
CA LEU A 205 -5.82 18.76 17.32
C LEU A 205 -7.11 17.96 17.10
N GLU A 206 -7.93 17.80 18.15
CA GLU A 206 -9.27 17.19 18.02
C GLU A 206 -10.16 17.97 17.07
N GLN A 207 -10.25 19.30 17.26
CA GLN A 207 -11.05 20.15 16.37
C GLN A 207 -10.55 20.07 14.92
N HIS A 208 -9.23 20.09 14.72
CA HIS A 208 -8.64 19.94 13.38
C HIS A 208 -9.02 18.61 12.71
N ALA A 209 -9.02 17.51 13.47
CA ALA A 209 -9.44 16.21 12.94
C ALA A 209 -10.93 16.19 12.58
N LEU A 210 -11.79 16.84 13.38
CA LEU A 210 -13.21 16.99 13.07
C LEU A 210 -13.42 17.83 11.81
N ASP A 211 -12.74 18.98 11.71
CA ASP A 211 -12.84 19.89 10.57
C ASP A 211 -12.38 19.19 9.28
N TRP A 212 -11.26 18.47 9.32
CA TRP A 212 -10.73 17.71 8.19
C TRP A 212 -11.75 16.70 7.65
N ARG A 213 -12.37 15.93 8.56
CA ARG A 213 -13.39 14.93 8.20
C ARG A 213 -14.64 15.57 7.63
N SER A 214 -15.07 16.71 8.19
CA SER A 214 -16.23 17.45 7.69
C SER A 214 -15.99 18.03 6.29
N GLY A 215 -14.77 18.49 6.02
CA GLY A 215 -14.37 19.05 4.72
C GLY A 215 -14.28 18.01 3.59
N GLN A 216 -14.21 16.73 3.92
CA GLN A 216 -14.22 15.63 2.95
C GLN A 216 -15.61 15.03 2.69
N GLN A 217 -16.64 15.42 3.44
CA GLN A 217 -18.01 15.03 3.09
C GLN A 217 -18.39 15.73 1.77
N PRO A 218 -18.89 15.00 0.76
CA PRO A 218 -19.39 15.63 -0.45
C PRO A 218 -20.47 16.63 -0.03
N LYS A 219 -20.31 17.89 -0.44
CA LYS A 219 -21.36 18.90 -0.28
C LYS A 219 -22.58 18.35 -1.00
N ILE A 220 -23.57 17.87 -0.24
CA ILE A 220 -24.89 17.59 -0.77
C ILE A 220 -25.45 18.97 -1.12
N GLU A 221 -25.22 19.39 -2.36
CA GLU A 221 -25.96 20.51 -2.94
C GLU A 221 -27.43 20.10 -2.87
N ARG A 222 -28.16 20.70 -1.92
CA ARG A 222 -29.61 20.67 -1.91
C ARG A 222 -30.03 21.39 -3.19
N ALA A 223 -30.42 20.63 -4.19
CA ALA A 223 -31.14 21.14 -5.34
C ALA A 223 -32.37 21.90 -4.80
N ALA A 224 -32.36 23.21 -5.00
CA ALA A 224 -33.50 24.09 -4.82
C ALA A 224 -34.26 24.19 -6.16
#